data_AF-A0A7Y5L427-F1
#
_entry.id   AF-A0A7Y5L427-F1
#
_cell.length_a   1.000
_cell.length_b   1.000
_cell.length_c   1.000
_cell.angle_alpha   90.00
_cell.angle_beta   90.00
_cell.angle_gamma   90.00
#
_symmetry.space_group_name_H-M   'P 1'
#
loop_
_entity.id
_entity.type
_entity.pdbx_description
1 polymer ?
#
loop_
_entity_poly.entity_id
_entity_poly.type
_entity_poly.pdbx_seq_one_letter_code
_entity_poly.pdbx_strand_id
1 'polypeptide(L)'
;SPILNPILSLILKYISEEREKLKLKKAFSSYVSAEIVNIISDNESELALQGEKRELTVLFSDIRNFTTYSEQSNPHEIISFLNTYLTSMTDVIFKFSGTVDKFMGDGIMVIFGAPVNHTDHATKACFTALSMISELDHINSGRMNEAPVKIGIGINTGIMTVGNIGSDKKFDYTVIGDSVNLGARLESLNKNLNTNIIVSEFTRKQVSEEFFLFRELGRVKVKGKAQDVLIHELMNYRKNENQYSEYLSEYNTALALYKAHDFRAAIKKFEAARQLRENDVISNKYLELCKECLINQDTYTETIYTA
;
A
#
# COMPACT_ATOMS: atom_id res chain seq x y z
N SER A 1 48.36 -37.32 18.19
CA SER A 1 48.56 -36.23 19.19
C SER A 1 47.21 -35.87 19.79
N PRO A 2 47.04 -35.89 21.12
CA PRO A 2 45.75 -35.70 21.80
C PRO A 2 45.16 -34.28 21.67
N ILE A 3 45.94 -33.34 21.12
CA ILE A 3 45.54 -31.93 20.89
C ILE A 3 44.82 -31.74 19.54
N LEU A 4 45.00 -32.67 18.57
CA LEU A 4 44.39 -32.55 17.25
C LEU A 4 42.86 -32.73 17.27
N ASN A 5 42.38 -33.54 18.21
CA ASN A 5 40.96 -33.92 18.35
C ASN A 5 40.08 -32.76 18.87
N PRO A 6 40.47 -32.01 19.93
CA PRO A 6 39.67 -30.86 20.38
C PRO A 6 39.68 -29.70 19.38
N ILE A 7 40.80 -29.41 18.71
CA ILE A 7 40.87 -28.35 17.69
C ILE A 7 39.97 -28.71 16.49
N LEU A 8 40.05 -29.95 16.02
CA LEU A 8 39.17 -30.44 14.95
C LEU A 8 37.69 -30.41 15.38
N SER A 9 37.37 -30.77 16.62
CA SER A 9 35.99 -30.64 17.12
C SER A 9 35.54 -29.18 17.20
N LEU A 10 36.43 -28.24 17.54
CA LEU A 10 36.12 -26.82 17.62
C LEU A 10 35.84 -26.27 16.20
N ILE A 11 36.66 -26.67 15.23
CA ILE A 11 36.49 -26.31 13.82
C ILE A 11 35.20 -26.91 13.26
N LEU A 12 34.91 -28.18 13.53
CA LEU A 12 33.67 -28.83 13.08
C LEU A 12 32.43 -28.18 13.73
N LYS A 13 32.52 -27.84 15.02
CA LYS A 13 31.46 -27.13 15.74
C LYS A 13 31.24 -25.73 15.15
N TYR A 14 32.31 -24.98 14.93
CA TYR A 14 32.26 -23.66 14.28
C TYR A 14 31.65 -23.73 12.88
N ILE A 15 32.08 -24.70 12.05
CA ILE A 15 31.51 -24.90 10.72
C ILE A 15 30.03 -25.30 10.80
N SER A 16 29.63 -26.11 11.78
CA SER A 16 28.22 -26.48 11.97
C SER A 16 27.36 -25.30 12.42
N GLU A 17 27.87 -24.48 13.35
CA GLU A 17 27.22 -23.26 13.83
C GLU A 17 27.07 -22.23 12.69
N GLU A 18 28.11 -22.02 11.88
CA GLU A 18 28.03 -21.14 10.71
C GLU A 18 27.07 -21.66 9.63
N ARG A 19 27.02 -22.98 9.40
CA ARG A 19 26.02 -23.58 8.49
C ARG A 19 24.60 -23.44 9.01
N GLU A 20 24.39 -23.54 10.32
CA GLU A 20 23.08 -23.39 10.95
C GLU A 20 22.61 -21.93 10.90
N LYS A 21 23.50 -20.97 11.19
CA LYS A 21 23.27 -19.54 10.96
C LYS A 21 22.92 -19.24 9.50
N LEU A 22 23.67 -19.79 8.54
CA LEU A 22 23.37 -19.59 7.11
C LEU A 22 22.03 -20.20 6.68
N LYS A 23 21.64 -21.35 7.25
CA LYS A 23 20.32 -21.95 7.01
C LYS A 23 19.20 -21.08 7.59
N LEU A 24 19.36 -20.56 8.81
CA LEU A 24 18.44 -19.59 9.41
C LEU A 24 18.36 -18.31 8.58
N LYS A 25 19.51 -17.73 8.20
CA LYS A 25 19.63 -16.54 7.35
C LYS A 25 18.88 -16.72 6.02
N LYS A 26 19.04 -17.88 5.37
CA LYS A 26 18.33 -18.23 4.15
C LYS A 26 16.82 -18.44 4.38
N ALA A 27 16.43 -19.07 5.48
CA ALA A 27 15.03 -19.24 5.85
C ALA A 27 14.34 -17.92 6.21
N PHE A 28 15.05 -16.94 6.74
CA PHE A 28 14.54 -15.59 6.99
C PHE A 28 14.52 -14.72 5.72
N SER A 29 15.47 -14.91 4.81
CA SER A 29 15.54 -14.14 3.54
C SER A 29 14.31 -14.28 2.65
N SER A 30 13.50 -15.33 2.81
CA SER A 30 12.20 -15.47 2.13
C SER A 30 11.07 -14.63 2.74
N TYR A 31 11.30 -14.00 3.90
CA TYR A 31 10.29 -13.22 4.63
C TYR A 31 10.70 -11.78 4.88
N VAL A 32 11.99 -11.46 4.77
CA VAL A 32 12.52 -10.14 5.13
C VAL A 32 13.63 -9.72 4.15
N SER A 33 13.74 -8.41 3.90
CA SER A 33 14.74 -7.85 2.98
C SER A 33 16.17 -8.19 3.42
N ALA A 34 17.13 -8.16 2.49
CA ALA A 34 18.54 -8.43 2.78
C ALA A 34 19.09 -7.55 3.93
N GLU A 35 18.55 -6.35 4.09
CA GLU A 35 18.87 -5.40 5.15
C GLU A 35 18.47 -5.95 6.54
N ILE A 36 17.26 -6.48 6.68
CA ILE A 36 16.74 -7.06 7.92
C ILE A 36 17.49 -8.35 8.28
N VAL A 37 17.81 -9.15 7.27
CA VAL A 37 18.59 -10.38 7.41
C VAL A 37 19.98 -10.09 8.00
N ASN A 38 20.59 -8.95 7.67
CA ASN A 38 21.87 -8.52 8.25
C ASN A 38 21.71 -8.04 9.69
N ILE A 39 20.65 -7.29 10.01
CA ILE A 39 20.37 -6.84 11.40
C ILE A 39 20.14 -8.02 12.34
N ILE A 40 19.38 -9.04 11.92
CA ILE A 40 19.19 -10.28 12.70
C ILE A 40 20.53 -10.97 12.96
N SER A 41 21.48 -10.88 12.02
CA SER A 41 22.79 -11.52 12.15
C SER A 41 23.72 -10.79 13.12
N ASP A 42 23.55 -9.47 13.26
CA ASP A 42 24.48 -8.60 13.98
C ASP A 42 24.00 -8.24 15.41
N ASN A 43 22.68 -8.25 15.68
CA ASN A 43 22.11 -7.90 16.99
C ASN A 43 20.84 -8.70 17.35
N GLU A 44 20.97 -9.80 18.11
CA GLU A 44 19.81 -10.56 18.64
C GLU A 44 18.90 -9.72 19.57
N SER A 45 19.43 -8.69 20.23
CA SER A 45 18.69 -7.87 21.20
C SER A 45 17.74 -6.85 20.57
N GLU A 46 17.95 -6.44 19.31
CA GLU A 46 17.06 -5.49 18.63
C GLU A 46 15.74 -6.13 18.16
N LEU A 47 15.71 -7.46 18.00
CA LEU A 47 14.46 -8.20 17.73
C LEU A 47 13.63 -8.44 18.99
N ALA A 48 14.19 -8.22 20.18
CA ALA A 48 13.49 -8.30 21.45
C ALA A 48 12.73 -7.00 21.79
N LEU A 49 12.17 -6.32 20.78
CA LEU A 49 11.34 -5.13 20.98
C LEU A 49 10.03 -5.50 21.68
N GLN A 50 9.97 -5.24 22.99
CA GLN A 50 8.71 -4.95 23.67
C GLN A 50 8.05 -3.77 22.94
N GLY A 51 6.77 -3.90 22.60
CA GLY A 51 6.09 -3.03 21.65
C GLY A 51 6.41 -1.53 21.80
N GLU A 52 6.85 -0.91 20.70
CA GLU A 52 7.24 0.50 20.66
C GLU A 52 6.26 1.30 19.79
N LYS A 53 5.90 2.50 20.24
CA LYS A 53 5.15 3.44 19.38
C LYS A 53 6.10 4.16 18.44
N ARG A 54 5.92 3.94 17.14
CA ARG A 54 6.67 4.62 16.08
C ARG A 54 5.71 5.21 15.05
N GLU A 55 6.13 6.31 14.44
CA GLU A 55 5.50 6.77 13.21
C GLU A 55 6.03 5.94 12.05
N LEU A 56 5.14 5.25 11.34
CA LEU A 56 5.49 4.36 10.25
C LEU A 56 4.47 4.53 9.11
N THR A 57 4.76 3.96 7.95
CA THR A 57 3.80 3.84 6.85
C THR A 57 3.41 2.38 6.65
N VAL A 58 2.11 2.12 6.52
CA VAL A 58 1.58 0.82 6.09
C VAL A 58 1.05 0.91 4.66
N LEU A 59 1.25 -0.16 3.92
CA LEU A 59 0.65 -0.39 2.62
C LEU A 59 -0.13 -1.71 2.68
N PHE A 60 -1.40 -1.65 2.27
CA PHE A 60 -2.23 -2.83 2.04
C PHE A 60 -2.51 -2.93 0.55
N SER A 61 -2.41 -4.13 0.00
CA SER A 61 -2.76 -4.43 -1.39
C SER A 61 -3.62 -5.67 -1.45
N ASP A 62 -4.61 -5.72 -2.34
CA ASP A 62 -5.49 -6.88 -2.54
C ASP A 62 -5.90 -6.99 -4.02
N ILE A 63 -6.11 -8.21 -4.54
CA ILE A 63 -6.52 -8.41 -5.93
C ILE A 63 -8.04 -8.22 -6.04
N ARG A 64 -8.44 -7.27 -6.89
CA ARG A 64 -9.86 -6.98 -7.10
C ARG A 64 -10.59 -8.19 -7.66
N ASN A 65 -11.68 -8.55 -6.96
CA ASN A 65 -12.56 -9.66 -7.32
C ASN A 65 -11.83 -11.01 -7.42
N PHE A 66 -10.77 -11.20 -6.63
CA PHE A 66 -10.00 -12.45 -6.62
C PHE A 66 -10.86 -13.67 -6.27
N THR A 67 -11.83 -13.54 -5.35
CA THR A 67 -12.75 -14.64 -5.01
C THR A 67 -13.45 -15.19 -6.26
N THR A 68 -14.02 -14.31 -7.09
CA THR A 68 -14.70 -14.70 -8.34
C THR A 68 -13.72 -15.35 -9.33
N TYR A 69 -12.49 -14.82 -9.42
CA TYR A 69 -11.44 -15.44 -10.25
C TYR A 69 -11.09 -16.85 -9.75
N SER A 70 -10.92 -17.02 -8.44
CA SER A 70 -10.53 -18.30 -7.81
C SER A 70 -11.62 -19.38 -7.92
N GLU A 71 -12.91 -18.98 -7.98
CA GLU A 71 -14.01 -19.93 -8.16
C GLU A 71 -14.10 -20.49 -9.58
N GLN A 72 -13.57 -19.77 -10.57
CA GLN A 72 -13.69 -20.11 -11.99
C GLN A 72 -12.45 -20.80 -12.57
N SER A 73 -11.32 -20.76 -11.87
CA SER A 73 -10.04 -21.27 -12.34
C SER A 73 -9.69 -22.65 -11.76
N ASN A 74 -8.79 -23.38 -12.43
CA ASN A 74 -8.25 -24.64 -11.89
C ASN A 74 -7.39 -24.35 -10.64
N PRO A 75 -7.52 -25.12 -9.53
CA PRO A 75 -6.70 -24.94 -8.33
C PRO A 75 -5.19 -24.84 -8.60
N HIS A 76 -4.66 -25.62 -9.55
CA HIS A 76 -3.23 -25.57 -9.90
C HIS A 76 -2.84 -24.25 -10.58
N GLU A 77 -3.70 -23.73 -11.46
CA GLU A 77 -3.46 -22.46 -12.15
C GLU A 77 -3.53 -21.29 -11.18
N ILE A 78 -4.49 -21.31 -10.25
CA ILE A 78 -4.64 -20.29 -9.21
C ILE A 78 -3.40 -20.23 -8.32
N ILE A 79 -2.92 -21.38 -7.84
CA ILE A 79 -1.72 -21.44 -6.98
C ILE A 79 -0.48 -20.97 -7.75
N SER A 80 -0.33 -21.39 -9.00
CA SER A 80 0.80 -20.98 -9.85
C SER A 80 0.79 -19.46 -10.08
N PHE A 81 -0.38 -18.90 -10.40
CA PHE A 81 -0.55 -17.47 -10.56
C PHE A 81 -0.27 -16.71 -9.26
N LEU A 82 -0.85 -17.14 -8.13
CA LEU A 82 -0.62 -16.51 -6.83
C LEU A 82 0.87 -16.49 -6.47
N ASN A 83 1.58 -17.61 -6.66
CA ASN A 83 3.01 -17.66 -6.37
C ASN A 83 3.80 -16.68 -7.26
N THR A 84 3.46 -16.59 -8.56
CA THR A 84 4.10 -15.66 -9.49
C THR A 84 3.84 -14.21 -9.11
N TYR A 85 2.58 -13.89 -8.80
CA TYR A 85 2.15 -12.57 -8.37
C TYR A 85 2.82 -12.17 -7.06
N LEU A 86 2.70 -12.99 -6.00
CA LEU A 86 3.28 -12.67 -4.69
C LEU A 86 4.80 -12.55 -4.74
N THR A 87 5.48 -13.36 -5.56
CA THR A 87 6.93 -13.24 -5.79
C THR A 87 7.27 -11.88 -6.40
N SER A 88 6.62 -11.52 -7.51
CA SER A 88 6.89 -10.28 -8.23
C SER A 88 6.59 -9.04 -7.36
N MET A 89 5.48 -9.07 -6.61
CA MET A 89 5.14 -8.00 -5.68
C MET A 89 6.14 -7.88 -4.53
N THR A 90 6.60 -9.02 -3.98
CA THR A 90 7.60 -9.05 -2.91
C THR A 90 8.94 -8.47 -3.37
N ASP A 91 9.38 -8.78 -4.59
CA ASP A 91 10.60 -8.20 -5.17
C ASP A 91 10.52 -6.68 -5.29
N VAL A 92 9.35 -6.16 -5.71
CA VAL A 92 9.09 -4.71 -5.75
C VAL A 92 9.11 -4.11 -4.34
N ILE A 93 8.50 -4.77 -3.36
CA ILE A 93 8.46 -4.31 -1.96
C ILE A 93 9.88 -4.22 -1.39
N PHE A 94 10.70 -5.25 -1.57
CA PHE A 94 12.08 -5.29 -1.08
C PHE A 94 13.00 -4.29 -1.78
N LYS A 95 12.77 -4.02 -3.07
CA LYS A 95 13.51 -2.98 -3.82
C LYS A 95 13.42 -1.59 -3.16
N PHE A 96 12.33 -1.31 -2.45
CA PHE A 96 12.11 -0.04 -1.75
C PHE A 96 12.12 -0.20 -0.23
N SER A 97 12.86 -1.20 0.30
CA SER A 97 13.04 -1.44 1.73
C SER A 97 11.72 -1.58 2.52
N GLY A 98 10.66 -2.06 1.86
CA GLY A 98 9.45 -2.46 2.57
C GLY A 98 9.63 -3.81 3.24
N THR A 99 9.00 -3.98 4.40
CA THR A 99 8.97 -5.24 5.14
C THR A 99 7.61 -5.88 4.93
N VAL A 100 7.56 -7.07 4.33
CA VAL A 100 6.31 -7.85 4.25
C VAL A 100 5.94 -8.29 5.65
N ASP A 101 4.82 -7.81 6.14
CA ASP A 101 4.28 -8.19 7.45
C ASP A 101 3.60 -9.56 7.36
N LYS A 102 2.65 -9.69 6.44
CA LYS A 102 1.98 -10.97 6.14
C LYS A 102 1.28 -10.95 4.79
N PHE A 103 1.05 -12.17 4.28
CA PHE A 103 0.10 -12.43 3.21
C PHE A 103 -1.27 -12.80 3.79
N MET A 104 -2.33 -12.30 3.18
CA MET A 104 -3.73 -12.49 3.59
C MET A 104 -4.53 -13.05 2.41
N GLY A 105 -4.26 -14.30 2.04
CA GLY A 105 -4.76 -14.86 0.79
C GLY A 105 -4.00 -14.25 -0.39
N ASP A 106 -4.70 -13.48 -1.22
CA ASP A 106 -4.13 -12.67 -2.31
C ASP A 106 -3.71 -11.26 -1.86
N GLY A 107 -4.06 -10.88 -0.62
CA GLY A 107 -3.68 -9.61 -0.04
C GLY A 107 -2.25 -9.60 0.54
N ILE A 108 -1.62 -8.41 0.53
CA ILE A 108 -0.28 -8.16 1.07
C ILE A 108 -0.34 -6.98 2.04
N MET A 109 0.17 -7.16 3.26
CA MET A 109 0.42 -6.10 4.21
C MET A 109 1.92 -5.82 4.30
N VAL A 110 2.30 -4.54 4.20
CA VAL A 110 3.69 -4.09 4.17
C VAL A 110 3.89 -2.96 5.15
N ILE A 111 5.03 -2.97 5.84
CA ILE A 111 5.47 -1.94 6.78
C ILE A 111 6.70 -1.23 6.20
N PHE A 112 6.72 0.10 6.29
CA PHE A 112 7.88 0.93 5.96
C PHE A 112 8.32 1.72 7.19
N GLY A 113 9.63 1.82 7.40
CA GLY A 113 10.24 2.46 8.57
C GLY A 113 10.43 1.52 9.78
N ALA A 114 10.08 0.24 9.62
CA ALA A 114 10.40 -0.82 10.57
C ALA A 114 10.70 -2.14 9.85
N PRO A 115 11.59 -2.99 10.40
CA PRO A 115 12.35 -2.78 11.63
C PRO A 115 13.45 -1.72 11.48
N VAL A 116 13.87 -1.45 10.25
CA VAL A 116 14.83 -0.40 9.91
C VAL A 116 14.13 0.94 9.79
N ASN A 117 14.61 1.92 10.54
CA ASN A 117 14.09 3.27 10.47
C ASN A 117 14.49 3.95 9.15
N HIS A 118 13.50 4.46 8.42
CA HIS A 118 13.69 5.23 7.20
C HIS A 118 12.84 6.49 7.27
N THR A 119 13.45 7.67 7.30
CA THR A 119 12.72 8.94 7.39
C THR A 119 11.86 9.23 6.15
N ASP A 120 12.17 8.58 5.02
CA ASP A 120 11.43 8.65 3.76
C ASP A 120 10.42 7.49 3.60
N HIS A 121 10.02 6.80 4.68
CA HIS A 121 9.13 5.63 4.63
C HIS A 121 7.84 5.85 3.83
N ALA A 122 7.21 7.04 3.94
CA ALA A 122 6.02 7.38 3.18
C ALA A 122 6.28 7.49 1.67
N THR A 123 7.43 8.07 1.30
CA THR A 123 7.87 8.20 -0.10
C THR A 123 8.20 6.83 -0.68
N LYS A 124 8.90 5.97 0.06
CA LYS A 124 9.18 4.59 -0.34
C LYS A 124 7.89 3.80 -0.60
N ALA A 125 6.90 3.90 0.28
CA ALA A 125 5.60 3.24 0.08
C ALA A 125 4.88 3.69 -1.20
N CYS A 126 4.92 5.00 -1.53
CA CYS A 126 4.35 5.52 -2.78
C CYS A 126 5.10 5.01 -4.03
N PHE A 127 6.44 4.94 -3.98
CA PHE A 127 7.22 4.31 -5.05
C PHE A 127 6.88 2.83 -5.22
N THR A 128 6.81 2.07 -4.13
CA THR A 128 6.39 0.67 -4.14
C THR A 128 5.03 0.50 -4.80
N ALA A 129 4.03 1.29 -4.41
CA ALA A 129 2.68 1.16 -4.94
C ALA A 129 2.63 1.39 -6.46
N LEU A 130 3.29 2.44 -6.98
CA LEU A 130 3.34 2.69 -8.42
C LEU A 130 4.13 1.59 -9.16
N SER A 131 5.21 1.07 -8.57
CA SER A 131 5.95 -0.04 -9.14
C SER A 131 5.16 -1.35 -9.13
N MET A 132 4.33 -1.61 -8.12
CA MET A 132 3.45 -2.78 -8.08
C MET A 132 2.41 -2.73 -9.21
N ILE A 133 1.85 -1.55 -9.50
CA ILE A 133 0.95 -1.38 -10.66
C ILE A 133 1.69 -1.67 -11.97
N SER A 134 2.88 -1.10 -12.16
CA SER A 134 3.68 -1.36 -13.36
C SER A 134 4.08 -2.83 -13.52
N GLU A 135 4.38 -3.52 -12.42
CA GLU A 135 4.71 -4.94 -12.45
C GLU A 135 3.48 -5.80 -12.75
N LEU A 136 2.32 -5.44 -12.20
CA LEU A 136 1.07 -6.12 -12.52
C LEU A 136 0.70 -5.97 -14.00
N ASP A 137 0.93 -4.80 -14.59
CA ASP A 137 0.75 -4.60 -16.04
C ASP A 137 1.66 -5.52 -16.85
N HIS A 138 2.90 -5.74 -16.40
CA HIS A 138 3.82 -6.71 -17.02
C HIS A 138 3.28 -8.14 -16.90
N ILE A 139 2.81 -8.55 -15.73
CA ILE A 139 2.19 -9.88 -15.51
C ILE A 139 0.97 -10.06 -16.43
N ASN A 140 0.09 -9.05 -16.50
CA ASN A 140 -1.10 -9.08 -17.35
C ASN A 140 -0.74 -9.18 -18.84
N SER A 141 0.36 -8.57 -19.29
CA SER A 141 0.81 -8.67 -20.68
C SER A 141 1.17 -10.10 -21.09
N GLY A 142 1.58 -10.96 -20.15
CA GLY A 142 1.80 -12.38 -20.36
C GLY A 142 0.52 -13.23 -20.39
N ARG A 143 -0.64 -12.64 -20.04
CA ARG A 143 -1.94 -13.32 -19.87
C ARG A 143 -2.98 -12.81 -20.86
N MET A 144 -2.59 -12.61 -22.12
CA MET A 144 -3.42 -11.94 -23.14
C MET A 144 -4.80 -12.58 -23.39
N ASN A 145 -4.99 -13.86 -23.06
CA ASN A 145 -6.26 -14.57 -23.23
C ASN A 145 -7.17 -14.54 -22.00
N GLU A 146 -6.76 -13.87 -20.92
CA GLU A 146 -7.50 -13.78 -19.66
C GLU A 146 -7.92 -12.34 -19.36
N ALA A 147 -8.92 -12.16 -18.50
CA ALA A 147 -9.28 -10.83 -18.03
C ALA A 147 -8.10 -10.24 -17.22
N PRO A 148 -7.73 -8.96 -17.45
CA PRO A 148 -6.62 -8.35 -16.75
C PRO A 148 -6.92 -8.24 -15.26
N VAL A 149 -5.96 -8.68 -14.45
CA VAL A 149 -6.03 -8.58 -13.00
C VAL A 149 -5.79 -7.13 -12.58
N LYS A 150 -6.52 -6.67 -11.57
CA LYS A 150 -6.38 -5.34 -10.98
C LYS A 150 -6.14 -5.48 -9.50
N ILE A 151 -5.42 -4.52 -8.91
CA ILE A 151 -5.21 -4.45 -7.45
C ILE A 151 -5.76 -3.13 -6.91
N GLY A 152 -6.23 -3.17 -5.66
CA GLY A 152 -6.43 -1.99 -4.83
C GLY A 152 -5.24 -1.84 -3.89
N ILE A 153 -4.77 -0.61 -3.70
CA ILE A 153 -3.69 -0.30 -2.75
C ILE A 153 -4.12 0.84 -1.83
N GLY A 154 -3.99 0.63 -0.52
CA GLY A 154 -4.24 1.64 0.51
C GLY A 154 -2.97 1.96 1.29
N ILE A 155 -2.61 3.24 1.39
CA ILE A 155 -1.40 3.68 2.10
C ILE A 155 -1.76 4.69 3.18
N ASN A 156 -1.36 4.40 4.41
CA ASN A 156 -1.52 5.33 5.51
C ASN A 156 -0.24 5.46 6.35
N THR A 157 0.05 6.69 6.76
CA THR A 157 1.15 7.03 7.65
C THR A 157 0.62 7.52 8.99
N GLY A 158 1.26 7.12 10.07
CA GLY A 158 0.93 7.63 11.41
C GLY A 158 1.52 6.78 12.53
N ILE A 159 1.23 7.19 13.77
CA ILE A 159 1.67 6.46 14.96
C ILE A 159 1.00 5.09 15.02
N MET A 160 1.79 4.05 15.20
CA MET A 160 1.37 2.67 15.43
C MET A 160 2.32 1.98 16.42
N THR A 161 1.86 0.85 17.00
CA THR A 161 2.70 0.05 17.90
C THR A 161 3.33 -1.07 17.11
N VAL A 162 4.65 -1.10 17.01
CA VAL A 162 5.43 -2.15 16.35
C VAL A 162 6.07 -3.07 17.39
N GLY A 163 6.08 -4.38 17.13
CA GLY A 163 6.80 -5.34 17.97
C GLY A 163 6.37 -6.77 17.72
N ASN A 164 6.85 -7.69 18.56
CA ASN A 164 6.44 -9.09 18.51
C ASN A 164 5.08 -9.25 19.19
N ILE A 165 4.06 -9.61 18.43
CA ILE A 165 2.67 -9.73 18.90
C ILE A 165 2.19 -11.16 18.65
N GLY A 166 1.62 -11.79 19.67
CA GLY A 166 1.08 -13.14 19.55
C GLY A 166 0.91 -13.82 20.91
N SER A 167 0.95 -15.14 20.89
CA SER A 167 0.93 -15.99 22.08
C SER A 167 2.33 -16.48 22.44
N ASP A 168 2.50 -17.07 23.62
CA ASP A 168 3.76 -17.70 24.06
C ASP A 168 4.31 -18.76 23.09
N LYS A 169 3.48 -19.27 22.16
CA LYS A 169 3.85 -20.32 21.19
C LYS A 169 4.04 -19.82 19.76
N LYS A 170 3.54 -18.62 19.45
CA LYS A 170 3.59 -18.04 18.10
C LYS A 170 3.47 -16.53 18.18
N PHE A 171 4.49 -15.85 17.71
CA PHE A 171 4.56 -14.40 17.61
C PHE A 171 4.88 -13.98 16.18
N ASP A 172 4.26 -12.90 15.73
CA ASP A 172 4.58 -12.23 14.48
C ASP A 172 5.21 -10.86 14.82
N TYR A 173 6.31 -10.49 14.17
CA TYR A 173 6.77 -9.10 14.21
C TYR A 173 5.84 -8.27 13.34
N THR A 174 5.05 -7.38 13.93
CA THR A 174 3.95 -6.70 13.23
C THR A 174 3.62 -5.34 13.83
N VAL A 175 2.68 -4.63 13.20
CA VAL A 175 2.16 -3.34 13.65
C VAL A 175 0.68 -3.41 13.98
N ILE A 176 0.28 -2.73 15.05
CA ILE A 176 -1.13 -2.56 15.42
C ILE A 176 -1.48 -1.10 15.70
N GLY A 177 -2.75 -0.75 15.50
CA GLY A 177 -3.31 0.54 15.87
C GLY A 177 -4.25 1.10 14.82
N ASP A 178 -4.91 2.22 15.16
CA ASP A 178 -5.90 2.85 14.29
C ASP A 178 -5.31 3.29 12.93
N SER A 179 -4.03 3.68 12.91
CA SER A 179 -3.31 4.01 11.67
C SER A 179 -3.18 2.82 10.73
N VAL A 180 -3.04 1.60 11.27
CA VAL A 180 -2.98 0.36 10.49
C VAL A 180 -4.35 0.06 9.88
N ASN A 181 -5.40 0.15 10.70
CA ASN A 181 -6.78 -0.05 10.27
C ASN A 181 -7.22 0.93 9.19
N LEU A 182 -6.76 2.19 9.25
CA LEU A 182 -7.03 3.18 8.21
C LEU A 182 -6.42 2.74 6.88
N GLY A 183 -5.17 2.26 6.85
CA GLY A 183 -4.54 1.74 5.64
C GLY A 183 -5.36 0.64 4.95
N ALA A 184 -5.79 -0.36 5.71
CA ALA A 184 -6.64 -1.45 5.20
C ALA A 184 -7.99 -0.94 4.66
N ARG A 185 -8.60 0.06 5.30
CA ARG A 185 -9.85 0.67 4.78
C ARG A 185 -9.62 1.41 3.48
N LEU A 186 -8.53 2.17 3.36
CA LEU A 186 -8.20 2.87 2.13
C LEU A 186 -8.00 1.91 0.96
N GLU A 187 -7.41 0.74 1.20
CA GLU A 187 -7.30 -0.32 0.20
C GLU A 187 -8.71 -0.69 -0.31
N SER A 188 -9.61 -1.07 0.60
CA SER A 188 -10.95 -1.54 0.24
C SER A 188 -11.80 -0.49 -0.52
N LEU A 189 -11.56 0.80 -0.28
CA LEU A 189 -12.26 1.90 -0.95
C LEU A 189 -11.94 2.00 -2.45
N ASN A 190 -10.78 1.49 -2.89
CA ASN A 190 -10.36 1.55 -4.30
C ASN A 190 -11.41 0.94 -5.24
N LYS A 191 -12.09 -0.13 -4.81
CA LYS A 191 -13.16 -0.78 -5.59
C LYS A 191 -14.31 0.18 -5.87
N ASN A 192 -14.73 0.94 -4.86
CA ASN A 192 -15.91 1.82 -4.94
C ASN A 192 -15.59 3.13 -5.66
N LEU A 193 -14.36 3.62 -5.53
CA LEU A 193 -13.90 4.86 -6.14
C LEU A 193 -13.27 4.64 -7.54
N ASN A 194 -13.13 3.37 -7.95
CA ASN A 194 -12.48 2.94 -9.19
C ASN A 194 -11.05 3.51 -9.36
N THR A 195 -10.28 3.55 -8.27
CA THR A 195 -8.88 4.02 -8.22
C THR A 195 -7.95 2.86 -7.92
N ASN A 196 -6.70 2.86 -8.37
CA ASN A 196 -5.77 1.78 -8.03
C ASN A 196 -5.07 2.00 -6.68
N ILE A 197 -4.75 3.25 -6.36
CA ILE A 197 -3.98 3.59 -5.16
C ILE A 197 -4.65 4.76 -4.46
N ILE A 198 -4.98 4.59 -3.18
CA ILE A 198 -5.47 5.65 -2.29
C ILE A 198 -4.47 5.86 -1.17
N VAL A 199 -4.16 7.13 -0.90
CA VAL A 199 -3.33 7.56 0.23
C VAL A 199 -4.13 8.49 1.14
N SER A 200 -3.88 8.41 2.45
CA SER A 200 -4.41 9.41 3.40
C SER A 200 -3.71 10.76 3.25
N GLU A 201 -4.32 11.81 3.78
CA GLU A 201 -3.67 13.12 3.93
C GLU A 201 -2.38 13.06 4.75
N PHE A 202 -2.26 12.10 5.69
CA PHE A 202 -1.07 11.96 6.53
C PHE A 202 0.12 11.49 5.70
N THR A 203 -0.08 10.49 4.85
CA THR A 203 0.92 10.06 3.87
C THR A 203 1.23 11.19 2.89
N ARG A 204 0.19 11.84 2.35
CA ARG A 204 0.35 12.91 1.35
C ARG A 204 1.19 14.08 1.86
N LYS A 205 1.09 14.42 3.15
CA LYS A 205 1.86 15.49 3.82
C LYS A 205 3.34 15.16 3.98
N GLN A 206 3.72 13.88 4.01
CA GLN A 206 5.11 13.44 4.20
C GLN A 206 5.84 13.14 2.88
N VAL A 207 5.19 13.36 1.75
CA VAL A 207 5.70 13.02 0.43
C VAL A 207 5.88 14.29 -0.40
N SER A 208 7.04 14.43 -1.04
CA SER A 208 7.34 15.57 -1.92
C SER A 208 6.47 15.56 -3.18
N GLU A 209 5.95 16.73 -3.55
CA GLU A 209 5.16 16.93 -4.79
C GLU A 209 5.99 16.79 -6.07
N GLU A 210 7.31 16.77 -5.94
CA GLU A 210 8.26 16.62 -7.05
C GLU A 210 8.27 15.19 -7.61
N PHE A 211 7.88 14.19 -6.82
CA PHE A 211 7.97 12.79 -7.21
C PHE A 211 6.66 12.23 -7.77
N PHE A 212 5.52 12.72 -7.27
CA PHE A 212 4.24 12.06 -7.49
C PHE A 212 3.15 13.03 -7.90
N LEU A 213 2.21 12.50 -8.68
CA LEU A 213 1.01 13.17 -9.11
C LEU A 213 -0.18 12.64 -8.30
N PHE A 214 -0.88 13.55 -7.63
CA PHE A 214 -2.03 13.23 -6.81
C PHE A 214 -3.29 13.92 -7.29
N ARG A 215 -4.43 13.29 -7.02
CA ARG A 215 -5.76 13.90 -7.16
C ARG A 215 -6.50 13.79 -5.85
N GLU A 216 -7.02 14.92 -5.34
CA GLU A 216 -7.88 14.91 -4.16
C GLU A 216 -9.20 14.20 -4.50
N LEU A 217 -9.57 13.20 -3.71
CA LEU A 217 -10.83 12.48 -3.90
C LEU A 217 -11.95 13.08 -3.05
N GLY A 218 -11.63 13.49 -1.83
CA GLY A 218 -12.57 14.04 -0.86
C GLY A 218 -12.35 13.40 0.51
N ARG A 219 -13.25 13.70 1.45
CA ARG A 219 -13.18 13.16 2.80
C ARG A 219 -13.91 11.83 2.91
N VAL A 220 -13.38 10.96 3.77
CA VAL A 220 -14.05 9.71 4.14
C VAL A 220 -14.25 9.64 5.64
N LYS A 221 -15.48 9.27 6.03
CA LYS A 221 -15.81 9.04 7.42
C LYS A 221 -15.27 7.70 7.84
N VAL A 222 -14.43 7.69 8.87
CA VAL A 222 -13.76 6.49 9.36
C VAL A 222 -14.41 6.10 10.68
N LYS A 223 -15.12 4.97 10.73
CA LYS A 223 -15.70 4.45 11.98
C LYS A 223 -14.65 4.42 13.11
N GLY A 224 -14.92 5.15 14.19
CA GLY A 224 -14.04 5.28 15.36
C GLY A 224 -13.17 6.54 15.41
N LYS A 225 -13.10 7.34 14.33
CA LYS A 225 -12.47 8.67 14.35
C LYS A 225 -13.51 9.78 14.42
N ALA A 226 -13.17 10.85 15.15
CA ALA A 226 -14.03 12.02 15.32
C ALA A 226 -14.04 12.94 14.08
N GLN A 227 -12.98 12.91 13.29
CA GLN A 227 -12.82 13.74 12.09
C GLN A 227 -12.67 12.87 10.85
N ASP A 228 -13.32 13.31 9.77
CA ASP A 228 -13.22 12.67 8.47
C ASP A 228 -11.84 12.91 7.86
N VAL A 229 -11.27 11.86 7.27
CA VAL A 229 -9.91 11.87 6.74
C VAL A 229 -9.96 12.27 5.27
N LEU A 230 -9.18 13.27 4.88
CA LEU A 230 -9.01 13.60 3.47
C LEU A 230 -8.15 12.53 2.78
N ILE A 231 -8.59 12.04 1.63
CA ILE A 231 -7.89 11.01 0.86
C ILE A 231 -7.58 11.49 -0.55
N HIS A 232 -6.49 10.95 -1.10
CA HIS A 232 -5.99 11.30 -2.43
C HIS A 232 -5.75 10.01 -3.22
N GLU A 233 -6.01 10.07 -4.53
CA GLU A 233 -5.51 9.07 -5.46
C GLU A 233 -4.05 9.39 -5.77
N LEU A 234 -3.17 8.40 -5.61
CA LEU A 234 -1.82 8.45 -6.18
C LEU A 234 -1.90 7.98 -7.63
N MET A 235 -1.86 8.94 -8.57
CA MET A 235 -2.15 8.67 -9.98
C MET A 235 -0.94 8.14 -10.75
N ASN A 236 0.21 8.80 -10.59
CA ASN A 236 1.42 8.50 -11.36
C ASN A 236 2.65 9.17 -10.75
N TYR A 237 3.81 8.96 -11.37
CA TYR A 237 4.99 9.78 -11.15
C TYR A 237 4.79 11.19 -11.72
N ARG A 238 5.34 12.20 -11.04
CA ARG A 238 5.23 13.60 -11.47
C ARG A 238 5.83 13.85 -12.84
N LYS A 239 6.89 13.14 -13.22
CA LYS A 239 7.50 13.20 -14.56
C LYS A 239 6.52 12.90 -15.72
N ASN A 240 5.38 12.26 -15.42
CA ASN A 240 4.34 11.91 -16.39
C ASN A 240 3.15 12.91 -16.35
N GLU A 241 3.27 14.03 -15.64
CA GLU A 241 2.20 15.04 -15.47
C GLU A 241 1.60 15.52 -16.79
N ASN A 242 2.42 15.66 -17.84
CA ASN A 242 1.95 16.12 -19.15
C ASN A 242 0.76 15.29 -19.68
N GLN A 243 0.71 13.99 -19.37
CA GLN A 243 -0.38 13.09 -19.77
C GLN A 243 -1.71 13.39 -19.07
N TYR A 244 -1.68 14.10 -17.94
CA TYR A 244 -2.83 14.38 -17.08
C TYR A 244 -3.08 15.88 -16.86
N SER A 245 -2.25 16.75 -17.43
CA SER A 245 -2.23 18.19 -17.16
C SER A 245 -3.58 18.87 -17.43
N GLU A 246 -4.17 18.62 -18.61
CA GLU A 246 -5.47 19.17 -19.00
C GLU A 246 -6.58 18.65 -18.07
N TYR A 247 -6.59 17.34 -17.84
CA TYR A 247 -7.55 16.69 -16.95
C TYR A 247 -7.49 17.25 -15.51
N LEU A 248 -6.30 17.35 -14.93
CA LEU A 248 -6.10 17.84 -13.57
C LEU A 248 -6.41 19.32 -13.45
N SER A 249 -6.14 20.12 -14.49
CA SER A 249 -6.53 21.52 -14.53
C SER A 249 -8.05 21.67 -14.42
N GLU A 250 -8.81 20.94 -15.25
CA GLU A 250 -10.27 20.97 -15.22
C GLU A 250 -10.81 20.42 -13.89
N TYR A 251 -10.29 19.28 -13.43
CA TYR A 251 -10.74 18.63 -12.20
C TYR A 251 -10.48 19.49 -10.95
N ASN A 252 -9.26 20.02 -10.78
CA ASN A 252 -8.91 20.82 -9.61
C ASN A 252 -9.70 22.15 -9.58
N THR A 253 -9.93 22.75 -10.75
CA THR A 253 -10.80 23.93 -10.87
C THR A 253 -12.23 23.58 -10.47
N ALA A 254 -12.76 22.45 -10.94
CA ALA A 254 -14.10 21.99 -10.58
C ALA A 254 -14.27 21.79 -9.07
N LEU A 255 -13.29 21.14 -8.44
CA LEU A 255 -13.30 20.88 -7.00
C LEU A 255 -13.18 22.17 -6.18
N ALA A 256 -12.36 23.14 -6.62
CA ALA A 256 -12.27 24.45 -5.99
C ALA A 256 -13.60 25.21 -6.05
N LEU A 257 -14.28 25.18 -7.21
CA LEU A 257 -15.60 25.79 -7.40
C LEU A 257 -16.67 25.10 -6.54
N TYR A 258 -16.62 23.77 -6.42
CA TYR A 258 -17.51 23.01 -5.53
C TYR A 258 -17.35 23.44 -4.07
N LYS A 259 -16.11 23.55 -3.58
CA LYS A 259 -15.81 24.05 -2.22
C LYS A 259 -16.23 25.51 -2.02
N ALA A 260 -16.14 26.33 -3.06
CA ALA A 260 -16.61 27.71 -3.08
C ALA A 260 -18.14 27.85 -3.23
N HIS A 261 -18.89 26.73 -3.26
CA HIS A 261 -20.35 26.70 -3.45
C HIS A 261 -20.84 27.24 -4.80
N ASP A 262 -19.96 27.39 -5.79
CA ASP A 262 -20.34 27.71 -7.18
C ASP A 262 -20.61 26.41 -7.95
N PHE A 263 -21.72 25.76 -7.60
CA PHE A 263 -22.08 24.45 -8.15
C PHE A 263 -22.36 24.49 -9.66
N ARG A 264 -22.85 25.62 -10.20
CA ARG A 264 -23.11 25.75 -11.64
C ARG A 264 -21.81 25.79 -12.44
N ALA A 265 -20.82 26.54 -11.97
CA ALA A 265 -19.50 26.55 -12.62
C ALA A 265 -18.76 25.22 -12.41
N ALA A 266 -18.87 24.63 -11.21
CA ALA A 266 -18.27 23.33 -10.89
C ALA A 266 -18.77 22.22 -11.83
N ILE A 267 -20.08 22.16 -12.11
CA ILE A 267 -20.66 21.16 -13.04
C ILE A 267 -19.99 21.22 -14.41
N LYS A 268 -19.85 22.42 -15.00
CA LYS A 268 -19.22 22.58 -16.32
C LYS A 268 -17.79 22.04 -16.33
N LYS A 269 -17.04 22.29 -15.27
CA LYS A 269 -15.64 21.86 -15.12
C LYS A 269 -15.52 20.35 -14.85
N PHE A 270 -16.40 19.76 -14.04
CA PHE A 270 -16.43 18.30 -13.87
C PHE A 270 -16.87 17.56 -15.14
N GLU A 271 -17.79 18.14 -15.93
CA GLU A 271 -18.16 17.57 -17.24
C GLU A 271 -16.99 17.58 -18.22
N ALA A 272 -16.19 18.65 -18.25
CA ALA A 272 -14.97 18.72 -19.05
C ALA A 272 -13.93 17.69 -18.57
N ALA A 273 -13.66 17.61 -17.26
CA ALA A 273 -12.75 16.62 -16.70
C ALA A 273 -13.18 15.17 -17.03
N ARG A 274 -14.48 14.87 -16.95
CA ARG A 274 -15.04 13.56 -17.29
C ARG A 274 -14.83 13.16 -18.76
N GLN A 275 -14.79 14.13 -19.68
CA GLN A 275 -14.51 13.84 -21.09
C GLN A 275 -13.04 13.47 -21.33
N LEU A 276 -12.14 13.93 -20.47
CA LEU A 276 -10.69 13.69 -20.59
C LEU A 276 -10.24 12.38 -19.92
N ARG A 277 -11.05 11.81 -19.01
CA ARG A 277 -10.77 10.54 -18.33
C ARG A 277 -11.99 9.64 -18.34
N GLU A 278 -11.93 8.57 -19.14
CA GLU A 278 -12.99 7.57 -19.21
C GLU A 278 -13.26 6.93 -17.83
N ASN A 279 -14.54 6.67 -17.53
CA ASN A 279 -14.99 5.98 -16.32
C ASN A 279 -14.51 6.61 -14.99
N ASP A 280 -14.32 7.93 -14.96
CA ASP A 280 -13.98 8.66 -13.75
C ASP A 280 -15.18 8.76 -12.78
N VAL A 281 -15.28 7.78 -11.88
CA VAL A 281 -16.33 7.67 -10.85
C VAL A 281 -16.38 8.91 -9.96
N ILE A 282 -15.24 9.52 -9.67
CA ILE A 282 -15.15 10.64 -8.73
C ILE A 282 -15.71 11.91 -9.35
N SER A 283 -15.38 12.20 -10.61
CA SER A 283 -15.99 13.32 -11.33
C SER A 283 -17.52 13.16 -11.42
N ASN A 284 -18.02 11.94 -11.66
CA ASN A 284 -19.47 11.67 -11.64
C ASN A 284 -20.09 11.88 -10.25
N LYS A 285 -19.40 11.44 -9.18
CA LYS A 285 -19.88 11.64 -7.82
C LYS A 285 -20.03 13.12 -7.46
N TYR A 286 -19.05 13.95 -7.82
CA TYR A 286 -19.15 15.38 -7.59
C TYR A 286 -20.21 16.05 -8.49
N LEU A 287 -20.43 15.56 -9.72
CA LEU A 287 -21.54 16.04 -10.56
C LEU A 287 -22.90 15.79 -9.91
N GLU A 288 -23.10 14.62 -9.31
CA GLU A 288 -24.32 14.31 -8.54
C GLU A 288 -24.46 15.24 -7.34
N LEU A 289 -23.40 15.40 -6.53
CA LEU A 289 -23.41 16.29 -5.37
C LEU A 289 -23.69 17.75 -5.74
N CYS A 290 -23.11 18.25 -6.84
CA CYS A 290 -23.40 19.60 -7.33
C CYS A 290 -24.88 19.76 -7.69
N LYS A 291 -25.49 18.76 -8.35
CA LYS A 291 -26.91 18.79 -8.74
C LYS A 291 -27.81 18.76 -7.51
N GLU A 292 -27.48 17.96 -6.50
CA GLU A 292 -28.20 17.93 -5.23
C GLU A 292 -28.12 19.30 -4.52
N CYS A 293 -26.94 19.91 -4.45
CA CYS A 293 -26.74 21.21 -3.81
C CYS A 293 -27.45 22.37 -4.55
N LEU A 294 -27.70 22.23 -5.85
CA LEU A 294 -28.52 23.20 -6.60
C LEU A 294 -30.01 23.11 -6.26
N ILE A 295 -30.48 21.95 -5.80
CA ILE A 295 -31.86 21.74 -5.34
C ILE A 295 -32.00 22.15 -3.87
N ASN A 296 -31.03 21.76 -3.03
CA ASN A 296 -31.00 22.07 -1.61
C ASN A 296 -29.56 22.32 -1.14
N GLN A 297 -29.22 23.55 -0.75
CA GLN A 297 -27.85 23.90 -0.32
C GLN A 297 -27.41 23.18 0.97
N ASP A 298 -28.35 22.74 1.81
CA ASP A 298 -28.04 22.03 3.06
C ASP A 298 -27.45 20.62 2.83
N THR A 299 -27.44 20.12 1.58
CA THR A 299 -26.85 18.83 1.22
C THR A 299 -25.35 18.89 0.94
N TYR A 300 -24.72 20.06 1.05
CA TYR A 300 -23.28 20.21 0.86
C TYR A 300 -22.48 19.30 1.79
N THR A 301 -21.48 18.61 1.24
CA THR A 301 -20.59 17.74 2.00
C THR A 301 -19.25 17.58 1.29
N GLU A 302 -18.15 17.64 2.04
CA GLU A 302 -16.84 17.19 1.55
C GLU A 302 -16.65 15.67 1.72
N THR A 303 -17.54 15.03 2.47
CA THR A 303 -17.48 13.60 2.78
C THR A 303 -18.17 12.81 1.67
N ILE A 304 -17.34 12.23 0.80
CA ILE A 304 -17.79 11.53 -0.42
C ILE A 304 -18.10 10.06 -0.17
N TYR A 305 -17.63 9.50 0.95
CA TYR A 305 -17.80 8.10 1.28
C TYR A 305 -17.80 7.86 2.80
N THR A 306 -18.51 6.84 3.26
CA THR A 306 -18.44 6.34 4.64
C THR A 306 -17.79 4.96 4.63
N ALA A 307 -16.60 4.84 5.22
CA ALA A 307 -15.78 3.64 5.25
C ALA A 307 -16.01 2.79 6.51
#